data_AF-A0AAV0H3B3-F1
#
_entry.id   AF-A0AAV0H3B3-F1
#
_cell.length_a   1.000
_cell.length_b   1.000
_cell.length_c   1.000
_cell.angle_alpha   90.00
_cell.angle_beta   90.00
_cell.angle_gamma   90.00
#
_symmetry.space_group_name_H-M   'P 1'
#
loop_
_entity.id
_entity.type
_entity.pdbx_description
1 polymer ?
#
loop_
_entity_poly.entity_id
_entity_poly.type
_entity_poly.pdbx_seq_one_letter_code
_entity_poly.pdbx_strand_id
1 'polypeptide(L)'
;MRHPELFKAIGVKPPRGILLYGPPGTGKTLIARAIASETGAAFFCVNGPEIMSKMSGESEKNLRDLFEQAEAKAPSIIFMDEIDSIAPNRRGGSQGDAGGAGDRVLNQLLTEMDGMSAKKTVFVIGATNRPDIIDPALLRPGRLDQLIFIPIPDEKSRLQIFKSCLRKSPVSRRVDLEALARMTAGFSGADITEICQRACKYAIREEIEKDIARNGMEVEEEGVAEIKVEHFEESMKHARKSISVKDMLKYLSFANSLQQSRGFGSSEFKFNK
;
A
#
# COMPACT_ATOMS: atom_id res chain seq x y z
N MET A 1 -5.25 16.19 -11.21
CA MET A 1 -6.60 16.63 -10.76
C MET A 1 -6.74 18.15 -10.69
N ARG A 2 -5.75 18.91 -10.21
CA ARG A 2 -5.89 20.37 -10.00
C ARG A 2 -5.84 21.24 -11.28
N HIS A 3 -5.19 20.77 -12.36
CA HIS A 3 -5.01 21.54 -13.61
C HIS A 3 -5.30 20.73 -14.90
N PRO A 4 -6.52 20.21 -15.10
CA PRO A 4 -6.87 19.45 -16.32
C PRO A 4 -6.78 20.27 -17.62
N GLU A 5 -6.90 21.59 -17.55
CA GLU A 5 -6.85 22.53 -18.66
C GLU A 5 -5.49 22.56 -19.36
N LEU A 6 -4.40 22.42 -18.61
CA LEU A 6 -3.03 22.42 -19.17
C LEU A 6 -2.78 21.21 -20.06
N PHE A 7 -3.24 20.03 -19.63
CA PHE A 7 -3.16 18.80 -20.42
C PHE A 7 -3.96 18.94 -21.73
N LYS A 8 -5.16 19.53 -21.65
CA LYS A 8 -6.00 19.79 -22.82
C LYS A 8 -5.34 20.77 -23.79
N ALA A 9 -4.70 21.82 -23.29
CA ALA A 9 -4.03 22.84 -24.11
C ALA A 9 -2.83 22.26 -24.89
N ILE A 10 -2.11 21.31 -24.31
CA ILE A 10 -0.94 20.66 -24.93
C ILE A 10 -1.37 19.44 -25.78
N GLY A 11 -2.63 19.01 -25.71
CA GLY A 11 -3.15 17.87 -26.47
C GLY A 11 -2.74 16.50 -25.89
N VAL A 12 -2.34 16.47 -24.61
CA VAL A 12 -1.92 15.24 -23.93
C VAL A 12 -3.03 14.79 -22.97
N LYS A 13 -3.27 13.48 -22.89
CA LYS A 13 -4.21 12.93 -21.90
C LYS A 13 -3.54 12.91 -20.52
N PRO A 14 -4.22 13.33 -19.44
CA PRO A 14 -3.66 13.20 -18.10
C PRO A 14 -3.44 11.71 -17.76
N PRO A 15 -2.44 11.40 -16.91
CA PRO A 15 -2.23 10.03 -16.43
C PRO A 15 -3.47 9.54 -15.69
N ARG A 16 -3.85 8.28 -15.94
CA ARG A 16 -5.10 7.70 -15.42
C ARG A 16 -4.88 6.77 -14.23
N GLY A 17 -3.66 6.31 -14.00
CA GLY A 17 -3.37 5.53 -12.84
C GLY A 17 -1.89 5.30 -12.57
N ILE A 18 -1.64 4.80 -11.36
CA ILE A 18 -0.31 4.42 -10.87
C ILE A 18 -0.37 2.99 -10.35
N LEU A 19 0.75 2.28 -10.44
CA LEU A 19 0.97 1.02 -9.74
C LEU A 19 1.96 1.25 -8.59
N LEU A 20 1.50 1.10 -7.35
CA LEU A 20 2.34 1.02 -6.17
C LEU A 20 2.85 -0.42 -6.03
N TYR A 21 4.16 -0.60 -5.96
CA TYR A 21 4.74 -1.93 -5.75
C TYR A 21 5.86 -1.91 -4.74
N GLY A 22 6.07 -3.02 -4.07
CA GLY A 22 7.14 -3.18 -3.09
C GLY A 22 6.78 -4.21 -2.03
N PRO A 23 7.66 -4.43 -1.04
CA PRO A 23 7.46 -5.44 -0.02
C PRO A 23 6.13 -5.29 0.74
N PRO A 24 5.60 -6.38 1.33
CA PRO A 24 4.43 -6.29 2.21
C PRO A 24 4.72 -5.41 3.43
N GLY A 25 3.69 -4.78 4.00
CA GLY A 25 3.83 -4.00 5.23
C GLY A 25 4.54 -2.65 5.08
N THR A 26 4.77 -2.16 3.85
CA THR A 26 5.39 -0.83 3.58
C THR A 26 4.39 0.31 3.43
N GLY A 27 3.08 0.04 3.60
CA GLY A 27 2.06 1.09 3.67
C GLY A 27 1.45 1.52 2.34
N LYS A 28 1.52 0.70 1.28
CA LYS A 28 0.87 0.99 -0.03
C LYS A 28 -0.60 1.41 0.10
N THR A 29 -1.40 0.65 0.85
CA THR A 29 -2.81 0.92 1.13
C THR A 29 -3.02 2.21 1.94
N LEU A 30 -2.11 2.50 2.88
CA LEU A 30 -2.15 3.74 3.68
C LEU A 30 -1.84 4.96 2.81
N ILE A 31 -0.86 4.86 1.90
CA ILE A 31 -0.50 5.91 0.95
C ILE A 31 -1.70 6.24 0.05
N ALA A 32 -2.37 5.22 -0.51
CA ALA A 32 -3.54 5.44 -1.36
C ALA A 32 -4.68 6.16 -0.61
N ARG A 33 -4.96 5.76 0.64
CA ARG A 33 -5.94 6.44 1.49
C ARG A 33 -5.54 7.87 1.82
N ALA A 34 -4.26 8.12 2.09
CA ALA A 34 -3.74 9.47 2.34
C ALA A 34 -3.90 10.38 1.11
N ILE A 35 -3.61 9.88 -0.10
CA ILE A 35 -3.82 10.62 -1.34
C ILE A 35 -5.30 10.98 -1.51
N ALA A 36 -6.22 10.06 -1.25
CA ALA A 36 -7.65 10.33 -1.35
C ALA A 36 -8.10 11.40 -0.35
N SER A 37 -7.62 11.31 0.90
CA SER A 37 -7.92 12.29 1.94
C SER A 37 -7.38 13.69 1.59
N GLU A 38 -6.15 13.78 1.10
CA GLU A 38 -5.51 15.05 0.72
C GLU A 38 -6.13 15.68 -0.52
N THR A 39 -6.67 14.86 -1.42
CA THR A 39 -7.32 15.34 -2.65
C THR A 39 -8.81 15.61 -2.48
N GLY A 40 -9.42 15.19 -1.36
CA GLY A 40 -10.87 15.26 -1.15
C GLY A 40 -11.68 14.39 -2.13
N ALA A 41 -11.03 13.41 -2.77
CA ALA A 41 -11.67 12.55 -3.76
C ALA A 41 -12.44 11.41 -3.08
N ALA A 42 -13.56 10.99 -3.66
CA ALA A 42 -14.27 9.79 -3.21
C ALA A 42 -13.35 8.56 -3.34
N PHE A 43 -13.25 7.75 -2.29
CA PHE A 43 -12.32 6.61 -2.24
C PHE A 43 -13.07 5.28 -2.33
N PHE A 44 -12.79 4.52 -3.39
CA PHE A 44 -13.28 3.17 -3.58
C PHE A 44 -12.12 2.21 -3.41
N CYS A 45 -12.26 1.24 -2.51
CA CYS A 45 -11.21 0.26 -2.19
C CYS A 45 -11.74 -1.13 -2.47
N VAL A 46 -11.03 -1.90 -3.27
CA VAL A 46 -11.36 -3.29 -3.57
C VAL A 46 -10.11 -4.14 -3.48
N ASN A 47 -10.24 -5.36 -2.95
CA ASN A 47 -9.13 -6.32 -2.95
C ASN A 47 -9.25 -7.28 -4.15
N GLY A 48 -8.14 -7.60 -4.79
CA GLY A 48 -8.08 -8.49 -5.95
C GLY A 48 -8.79 -9.84 -5.76
N PRO A 49 -8.52 -10.56 -4.65
CA PRO A 49 -9.20 -11.82 -4.35
C PRO A 49 -10.72 -11.68 -4.14
N GLU A 50 -11.19 -10.52 -3.65
CA GLU A 50 -12.63 -10.26 -3.46
C GLU A 50 -13.37 -10.15 -4.79
N ILE A 51 -12.70 -9.64 -5.83
CA ILE A 51 -13.24 -9.63 -7.20
C ILE A 51 -13.28 -11.06 -7.74
N MET A 52 -12.25 -11.87 -7.47
CA MET A 52 -12.09 -13.22 -8.02
C MET A 52 -12.94 -14.31 -7.35
N SER A 53 -13.31 -14.14 -6.07
CA SER A 53 -13.99 -15.18 -5.28
C SER A 53 -15.49 -15.34 -5.58
N LYS A 54 -16.06 -14.44 -6.40
CA LYS A 54 -17.48 -14.46 -6.76
C LYS A 54 -17.73 -15.37 -7.97
N MET A 55 -18.96 -15.88 -8.10
CA MET A 55 -19.30 -16.85 -9.15
C MET A 55 -18.98 -16.30 -10.54
N SER A 56 -18.57 -17.18 -11.47
CA SER A 56 -18.23 -16.83 -12.86
C SER A 56 -19.29 -15.91 -13.49
N GLY A 57 -18.90 -14.68 -13.86
CA GLY A 57 -19.77 -13.64 -14.44
C GLY A 57 -20.14 -12.51 -13.47
N GLU A 58 -20.20 -12.78 -12.17
CA GLU A 58 -20.45 -11.73 -11.16
C GLU A 58 -19.22 -10.83 -10.98
N SER A 59 -18.01 -11.37 -11.11
CA SER A 59 -16.75 -10.61 -11.02
C SER A 59 -16.66 -9.48 -12.05
N GLU A 60 -17.03 -9.76 -13.30
CA GLU A 60 -17.02 -8.78 -14.40
C GLU A 60 -18.06 -7.68 -14.17
N LYS A 61 -19.28 -8.07 -13.76
CA LYS A 61 -20.35 -7.13 -13.42
C LYS A 61 -19.95 -6.23 -12.25
N ASN A 62 -19.42 -6.80 -11.17
CA ASN A 62 -18.98 -6.02 -10.01
C ASN A 62 -17.90 -5.01 -10.36
N LEU A 63 -16.98 -5.37 -11.28
CA LEU A 63 -15.95 -4.46 -11.74
C LEU A 63 -16.55 -3.30 -12.53
N ARG A 64 -17.52 -3.58 -13.40
CA ARG A 64 -18.27 -2.54 -14.11
C ARG A 64 -19.03 -1.62 -13.16
N ASP A 65 -19.78 -2.20 -12.23
CA ASP A 65 -20.54 -1.46 -11.22
C ASP A 65 -19.62 -0.58 -10.35
N LEU A 66 -18.40 -1.05 -10.04
CA LEU A 66 -17.40 -0.28 -9.31
C LEU A 66 -16.96 0.97 -10.11
N PHE A 67 -16.63 0.81 -11.39
CA PHE A 67 -16.22 1.92 -12.24
C PHE A 67 -17.37 2.90 -12.48
N GLU A 68 -18.60 2.42 -12.71
CA GLU A 68 -19.78 3.27 -12.85
C GLU A 68 -20.05 4.10 -11.58
N GLN A 69 -19.96 3.48 -10.40
CA GLN A 69 -20.11 4.18 -9.12
C GLN A 69 -18.99 5.21 -8.90
N ALA A 70 -17.75 4.87 -9.25
CA ALA A 70 -16.62 5.78 -9.14
C ALA A 70 -16.78 6.99 -10.08
N GLU A 71 -17.23 6.75 -11.30
CA GLU A 71 -17.53 7.80 -12.26
C GLU A 71 -18.68 8.72 -11.81
N ALA A 72 -19.73 8.15 -11.19
CA ALA A 72 -20.84 8.92 -10.65
C ALA A 72 -20.44 9.82 -9.46
N LYS A 73 -19.39 9.45 -8.72
CA LYS A 73 -18.84 10.22 -7.59
C LYS A 73 -17.55 10.97 -7.90
N ALA A 74 -17.26 11.23 -9.19
CA ALA A 74 -16.05 11.96 -9.57
C ALA A 74 -16.00 13.38 -8.94
N PRO A 75 -14.82 13.87 -8.48
CA PRO A 75 -13.51 13.23 -8.53
C PRO A 75 -13.37 12.05 -7.56
N SER A 76 -12.83 10.93 -8.06
CA SER A 76 -12.72 9.70 -7.29
C SER A 76 -11.43 8.95 -7.55
N ILE A 77 -11.06 8.11 -6.59
CA ILE A 77 -9.91 7.21 -6.65
C ILE A 77 -10.41 5.78 -6.47
N ILE A 78 -10.07 4.91 -7.41
CA ILE A 78 -10.26 3.46 -7.29
C ILE A 78 -8.91 2.87 -6.87
N PHE A 79 -8.84 2.33 -5.64
CA PHE A 79 -7.70 1.60 -5.14
C PHE A 79 -7.96 0.09 -5.25
N MET A 80 -7.11 -0.60 -6.02
CA MET A 80 -7.15 -2.04 -6.21
C MET A 80 -5.93 -2.66 -5.51
N ASP A 81 -6.15 -3.25 -4.33
CA ASP A 81 -5.11 -3.98 -3.61
C ASP A 81 -4.93 -5.39 -4.19
N GLU A 82 -3.74 -5.96 -4.03
CA GLU A 82 -3.37 -7.30 -4.54
C GLU A 82 -3.77 -7.51 -6.01
N ILE A 83 -3.55 -6.50 -6.87
CA ILE A 83 -3.98 -6.53 -8.27
C ILE A 83 -3.36 -7.69 -9.08
N ASP A 84 -2.26 -8.27 -8.58
CA ASP A 84 -1.64 -9.48 -9.12
C ASP A 84 -2.54 -10.72 -9.06
N SER A 85 -3.56 -10.75 -8.20
CA SER A 85 -4.53 -11.85 -8.18
C SER A 85 -5.52 -11.81 -9.34
N ILE A 86 -5.77 -10.62 -9.91
CA ILE A 86 -6.66 -10.42 -11.08
C ILE A 86 -5.86 -10.50 -12.38
N ALA A 87 -4.58 -10.10 -12.34
CA ALA A 87 -3.76 -9.92 -13.53
C ALA A 87 -2.42 -10.70 -13.49
N PRO A 88 -2.43 -12.02 -13.22
CA PRO A 88 -1.20 -12.80 -13.28
C PRO A 88 -0.71 -12.91 -14.74
N ASN A 89 0.62 -12.87 -14.90
CA ASN A 89 1.28 -12.92 -16.19
C ASN A 89 1.01 -14.29 -16.84
N ARG A 90 0.49 -14.26 -18.07
CA ARG A 90 -0.06 -15.40 -18.83
C ARG A 90 0.93 -16.56 -19.07
N ARG A 91 2.21 -16.39 -18.75
CA ARG A 91 3.30 -17.33 -19.08
C ARG A 91 3.57 -18.43 -18.04
N GLY A 92 2.86 -18.47 -16.91
CA GLY A 92 3.25 -19.30 -15.76
C GLY A 92 2.30 -20.42 -15.28
N GLY A 93 1.12 -20.58 -15.85
CA GLY A 93 0.13 -21.56 -15.37
C GLY A 93 -0.59 -22.26 -16.52
N SER A 94 -0.53 -23.60 -16.50
CA SER A 94 -1.19 -24.59 -17.36
C SER A 94 -1.69 -24.16 -18.74
N GLN A 95 -1.09 -24.80 -19.73
CA GLN A 95 -1.42 -24.87 -21.15
C GLN A 95 -2.83 -25.43 -21.47
N GLY A 96 -3.82 -25.24 -20.60
CA GLY A 96 -5.17 -25.85 -20.70
C GLY A 96 -6.35 -24.87 -20.68
N ASP A 97 -6.24 -23.68 -20.07
CA ASP A 97 -7.39 -22.78 -19.84
C ASP A 97 -7.19 -21.39 -20.47
N ALA A 98 -6.78 -21.32 -21.73
CA ALA A 98 -6.85 -20.08 -22.49
C ALA A 98 -8.33 -19.62 -22.54
N GLY A 99 -8.73 -18.68 -21.67
CA GLY A 99 -10.13 -18.27 -21.49
C GLY A 99 -10.74 -18.50 -20.10
N GLY A 100 -9.93 -18.77 -19.06
CA GLY A 100 -10.39 -18.90 -17.68
C GLY A 100 -11.06 -17.63 -17.10
N ALA A 101 -11.62 -17.74 -15.89
CA ALA A 101 -12.30 -16.61 -15.23
C ALA A 101 -11.37 -15.40 -15.02
N GLY A 102 -10.09 -15.62 -14.71
CA GLY A 102 -9.11 -14.53 -14.55
C GLY A 102 -8.87 -13.72 -15.82
N ASP A 103 -8.79 -14.38 -16.99
CA ASP A 103 -8.60 -13.68 -18.27
C ASP A 103 -9.77 -12.76 -18.59
N ARG A 104 -11.00 -13.19 -18.30
CA ARG A 104 -12.20 -12.37 -18.54
C ARG A 104 -12.26 -11.16 -17.62
N VAL A 105 -11.96 -11.35 -16.32
CA VAL A 105 -11.90 -10.23 -15.37
C VAL A 105 -10.79 -9.24 -15.74
N LEU A 106 -9.61 -9.74 -16.14
CA LEU A 106 -8.53 -8.89 -16.64
C LEU A 106 -8.97 -8.09 -17.87
N ASN A 107 -9.55 -8.75 -18.86
CA ASN A 107 -10.03 -8.07 -20.07
C ASN A 107 -11.12 -7.03 -19.75
N GLN A 108 -12.02 -7.31 -18.80
CA GLN A 108 -12.99 -6.34 -18.31
C GLN A 108 -12.29 -5.15 -17.66
N LEU A 109 -11.30 -5.38 -16.79
CA LEU A 109 -10.51 -4.30 -16.18
C LEU A 109 -9.84 -3.41 -17.23
N LEU A 110 -9.20 -4.03 -18.23
CA LEU A 110 -8.59 -3.29 -19.33
C LEU A 110 -9.62 -2.46 -20.11
N THR A 111 -10.80 -3.04 -20.35
CA THR A 111 -11.91 -2.37 -21.03
C THR A 111 -12.40 -1.16 -20.24
N GLU A 112 -12.60 -1.31 -18.93
CA GLU A 112 -12.99 -0.19 -18.06
C GLU A 112 -11.95 0.93 -18.08
N MET A 113 -10.66 0.59 -17.91
CA MET A 113 -9.56 1.57 -17.89
C MET A 113 -9.43 2.34 -19.21
N ASP A 114 -9.57 1.66 -20.35
CA ASP A 114 -9.54 2.27 -21.67
C ASP A 114 -10.79 3.12 -21.93
N GLY A 115 -11.94 2.66 -21.43
CA GLY A 115 -13.25 3.28 -21.57
C GLY A 115 -13.46 4.55 -20.74
N MET A 116 -12.64 4.79 -19.71
CA MET A 116 -12.76 5.97 -18.85
C MET A 116 -12.77 7.25 -19.70
N SER A 117 -13.78 8.11 -19.51
CA SER A 117 -13.86 9.37 -20.26
C SER A 117 -12.85 10.38 -19.74
N ALA A 118 -12.17 11.11 -20.63
CA ALA A 118 -11.27 12.21 -20.23
C ALA A 118 -12.00 13.36 -19.49
N LYS A 119 -13.34 13.40 -19.55
CA LYS A 119 -14.16 14.39 -18.85
C LYS A 119 -14.38 14.05 -17.37
N LYS A 120 -14.29 12.78 -16.98
CA LYS A 120 -14.53 12.32 -15.59
C LYS A 120 -13.20 12.03 -14.90
N THR A 121 -12.97 12.66 -13.75
CA THR A 121 -11.71 12.62 -12.99
C THR A 121 -11.61 11.39 -12.08
N VAL A 122 -11.73 10.21 -12.66
CA VAL A 122 -11.46 8.94 -11.96
C VAL A 122 -9.99 8.60 -12.11
N PHE A 123 -9.32 8.25 -11.01
CA PHE A 123 -7.91 7.87 -10.98
C PHE A 123 -7.73 6.49 -10.35
N VAL A 124 -6.97 5.61 -11.00
CA VAL A 124 -6.79 4.22 -10.54
C VAL A 124 -5.43 4.06 -9.86
N ILE A 125 -5.41 3.48 -8.67
CA ILE A 125 -4.20 3.11 -7.94
C ILE A 125 -4.21 1.58 -7.78
N GLY A 126 -3.34 0.89 -8.50
CA GLY A 126 -3.09 -0.54 -8.23
C GLY A 126 -2.02 -0.70 -7.15
N ALA A 127 -2.13 -1.72 -6.31
CA ALA A 127 -1.08 -2.13 -5.40
C ALA A 127 -0.75 -3.62 -5.54
N THR A 128 0.54 -3.96 -5.48
CA THR A 128 0.99 -5.36 -5.51
C THR A 128 2.26 -5.58 -4.69
N ASN A 129 2.41 -6.79 -4.16
CA ASN A 129 3.65 -7.31 -3.61
C ASN A 129 4.43 -8.16 -4.63
N ARG A 130 3.85 -8.47 -5.80
CA ARG A 130 4.45 -9.38 -6.78
C ARG A 130 4.46 -8.74 -8.17
N PRO A 131 5.27 -7.68 -8.35
CA PRO A 131 5.24 -6.93 -9.60
C PRO A 131 5.81 -7.73 -10.79
N ASP A 132 6.57 -8.80 -10.53
CA ASP A 132 7.13 -9.73 -11.51
C ASP A 132 6.07 -10.54 -12.27
N ILE A 133 4.89 -10.73 -11.67
CA ILE A 133 3.79 -11.48 -12.26
C ILE A 133 2.65 -10.59 -12.77
N ILE A 134 2.80 -9.27 -12.83
CA ILE A 134 1.74 -8.41 -13.37
C ILE A 134 1.69 -8.52 -14.90
N ASP A 135 0.49 -8.68 -15.46
CA ASP A 135 0.29 -8.64 -16.92
C ASP A 135 0.76 -7.28 -17.49
N PRO A 136 1.72 -7.27 -18.44
CA PRO A 136 2.25 -6.04 -19.02
C PRO A 136 1.21 -5.14 -19.70
N ALA A 137 0.06 -5.68 -20.09
CA ALA A 137 -1.04 -4.90 -20.66
C ALA A 137 -1.56 -3.85 -19.68
N LEU A 138 -1.56 -4.12 -18.36
CA LEU A 138 -1.95 -3.12 -17.36
C LEU A 138 -0.97 -1.94 -17.27
N LEU A 139 0.29 -2.17 -17.63
CA LEU A 139 1.37 -1.20 -17.48
C LEU A 139 1.54 -0.28 -18.70
N ARG A 140 0.68 -0.42 -19.72
CA ARG A 140 0.73 0.37 -20.95
C ARG A 140 0.26 1.81 -20.72
N PRO A 141 0.77 2.78 -21.52
CA PRO A 141 0.33 4.18 -21.47
C PRO A 141 -1.19 4.33 -21.46
N GLY A 142 -1.70 5.18 -20.57
CA GLY A 142 -3.14 5.41 -20.37
C GLY A 142 -3.81 4.47 -19.36
N ARG A 143 -3.09 3.49 -18.80
CA ARG A 143 -3.57 2.57 -17.75
C ARG A 143 -2.79 2.80 -16.44
N LEU A 144 -2.04 1.82 -15.94
CA LEU A 144 -1.12 1.94 -14.80
C LEU A 144 0.29 2.23 -15.29
N ASP A 145 0.45 3.34 -15.99
CA ASP A 145 1.69 3.67 -16.70
C ASP A 145 2.74 4.35 -15.84
N GLN A 146 2.42 4.72 -14.60
CA GLN A 146 3.37 5.21 -13.60
C GLN A 146 3.62 4.14 -12.53
N LEU A 147 4.84 3.63 -12.43
CA LEU A 147 5.21 2.62 -11.44
C LEU A 147 5.99 3.27 -10.32
N ILE A 148 5.51 3.14 -9.08
CA ILE A 148 6.11 3.75 -7.90
C ILE A 148 6.56 2.63 -6.95
N PHE A 149 7.87 2.54 -6.76
CA PHE A 149 8.47 1.63 -5.79
C PHE A 149 8.32 2.18 -4.38
N ILE A 150 7.75 1.39 -3.48
CA ILE A 150 7.62 1.69 -2.05
C ILE A 150 8.64 0.84 -1.27
N PRO A 151 9.80 1.43 -0.88
CA PRO A 151 10.85 0.70 -0.19
C PRO A 151 10.53 0.42 1.28
N ILE A 152 11.39 -0.36 1.93
CA ILE A 152 11.45 -0.44 3.40
C ILE A 152 11.80 0.95 3.97
N PRO A 153 11.22 1.36 5.12
CA PRO A 153 11.51 2.66 5.72
C PRO A 153 12.97 2.82 6.14
N ASP A 154 13.54 4.00 5.84
CA ASP A 154 14.80 4.45 6.41
C ASP A 154 14.66 4.81 7.90
N GLU A 155 15.76 5.13 8.58
CA GLU A 155 15.73 5.41 10.03
C GLU A 155 14.79 6.55 10.41
N LYS A 156 14.80 7.64 9.63
CA LYS A 156 13.90 8.78 9.85
C LYS A 156 12.45 8.38 9.68
N SER A 157 12.13 7.58 8.67
CA SER A 157 10.78 7.07 8.44
C SER A 157 10.35 6.12 9.56
N ARG A 158 11.24 5.25 10.05
CA ARG A 158 10.95 4.38 11.20
C ARG A 158 10.63 5.17 12.45
N LEU A 159 11.38 6.25 12.74
CA LEU A 159 11.06 7.16 13.84
C LEU A 159 9.65 7.76 13.70
N GLN A 160 9.27 8.21 12.49
CA GLN A 160 7.92 8.72 12.25
C GLN A 160 6.85 7.64 12.39
N ILE A 161 7.13 6.39 11.99
CA ILE A 161 6.23 5.26 12.20
C ILE A 161 6.03 5.02 13.69
N PHE A 162 7.09 4.96 14.51
CA PHE A 162 6.98 4.84 15.96
C PHE A 162 6.12 5.97 16.57
N LYS A 163 6.40 7.23 16.20
CA LYS A 163 5.62 8.39 16.64
C LYS A 163 4.14 8.29 16.24
N SER A 164 3.86 7.83 15.02
CA SER A 164 2.49 7.67 14.53
C SER A 164 1.76 6.54 15.25
N CYS A 165 2.40 5.38 15.44
CA CYS A 165 1.83 4.23 16.15
C CYS A 165 1.49 4.56 17.60
N LEU A 166 2.33 5.36 18.25
CA LEU A 166 2.20 5.70 19.68
C LEU A 166 1.49 7.04 19.93
N ARG A 167 1.01 7.73 18.89
CA ARG A 167 0.43 9.09 19.00
C ARG A 167 -0.72 9.21 20.01
N LYS A 168 -1.44 8.11 20.26
CA LYS A 168 -2.59 8.05 21.19
C LYS A 168 -2.30 7.27 22.47
N SER A 169 -1.05 6.87 22.69
CA SER A 169 -0.67 6.02 23.82
C SER A 169 0.19 6.82 24.82
N PRO A 170 -0.02 6.66 26.14
CA PRO A 170 0.89 7.21 27.13
C PRO A 170 2.21 6.44 27.06
N VAL A 171 3.31 7.15 26.79
CA VAL A 171 4.66 6.57 26.69
C VAL A 171 5.55 7.31 27.67
N SER A 172 6.26 6.55 28.50
CA SER A 172 7.20 7.08 29.48
C SER A 172 8.28 7.93 28.80
N ARG A 173 8.64 9.06 29.41
CA ARG A 173 9.72 9.94 28.94
C ARG A 173 11.08 9.27 28.86
N ARG A 174 11.24 8.11 29.52
CA ARG A 174 12.46 7.30 29.48
C ARG A 174 12.61 6.49 28.18
N VAL A 175 11.54 6.35 27.39
CA VAL A 175 11.57 5.61 26.14
C VAL A 175 12.19 6.46 25.03
N ASP A 176 13.34 6.03 24.52
CA ASP A 176 14.01 6.65 23.39
C ASP A 176 13.54 6.03 22.06
N LEU A 177 12.63 6.73 21.37
CA LEU A 177 12.13 6.32 20.06
C LEU A 177 13.19 6.40 18.95
N GLU A 178 14.21 7.24 19.10
CA GLU A 178 15.32 7.32 18.15
C GLU A 178 16.24 6.09 18.28
N ALA A 179 16.50 5.65 19.50
CA ALA A 179 17.19 4.38 19.74
C ALA A 179 16.42 3.20 19.12
N LEU A 180 15.10 3.12 19.32
CA LEU A 180 14.26 2.10 18.69
C LEU A 180 14.33 2.16 17.15
N ALA A 181 14.32 3.36 16.56
CA ALA A 181 14.46 3.54 15.12
C ALA A 181 15.83 3.06 14.59
N ARG A 182 16.93 3.31 15.32
CA ARG A 182 18.27 2.81 14.99
C ARG A 182 18.32 1.27 15.04
N MET A 183 17.75 0.67 16.09
CA MET A 183 17.79 -0.78 16.31
C MET A 183 16.91 -1.60 15.35
N THR A 184 15.94 -0.96 14.69
CA THR A 184 14.97 -1.61 13.80
C THR A 184 15.34 -1.50 12.31
N ALA A 185 16.63 -1.44 11.99
CA ALA A 185 17.09 -1.42 10.60
C ALA A 185 16.58 -2.66 9.82
N GLY A 186 15.89 -2.42 8.70
CA GLY A 186 15.32 -3.47 7.84
C GLY A 186 13.92 -3.96 8.26
N PHE A 187 13.29 -3.34 9.27
CA PHE A 187 11.91 -3.61 9.64
C PHE A 187 10.92 -2.89 8.72
N SER A 188 9.83 -3.55 8.38
CA SER A 188 8.70 -2.92 7.67
C SER A 188 7.88 -2.02 8.62
N GLY A 189 6.97 -1.21 8.07
CA GLY A 189 6.03 -0.46 8.89
C GLY A 189 5.08 -1.36 9.69
N ALA A 190 4.71 -2.50 9.14
CA ALA A 190 3.93 -3.52 9.84
C ALA A 190 4.70 -4.12 11.02
N ASP A 191 5.99 -4.43 10.84
CA ASP A 191 6.82 -5.00 11.91
C ASP A 191 6.95 -4.02 13.10
N ILE A 192 7.14 -2.72 12.80
CA ILE A 192 7.21 -1.67 13.82
C ILE A 192 5.86 -1.48 14.52
N THR A 193 4.77 -1.54 13.76
CA THR A 193 3.41 -1.48 14.34
C THR A 193 3.19 -2.64 15.30
N GLU A 194 3.64 -3.85 14.94
CA GLU A 194 3.54 -5.03 15.80
C GLU A 194 4.38 -4.88 17.07
N ILE A 195 5.59 -4.32 16.98
CA ILE A 195 6.42 -4.00 18.16
C ILE A 195 5.65 -3.06 19.10
N CYS A 196 5.07 -1.98 18.57
CA CYS A 196 4.31 -1.03 19.38
C CYS A 196 3.10 -1.71 20.04
N GLN A 197 2.34 -2.50 19.29
CA GLN A 197 1.16 -3.21 19.80
C GLN A 197 1.51 -4.20 20.90
N ARG A 198 2.63 -4.92 20.79
CA ARG A 198 3.10 -5.83 21.84
C ARG A 198 3.52 -5.06 23.09
N ALA A 199 4.28 -3.97 22.94
CA ALA A 199 4.64 -3.10 24.06
C ALA A 199 3.38 -2.57 24.79
N CYS A 200 2.35 -2.12 24.06
CA CYS A 200 1.07 -1.73 24.66
C CYS A 200 0.41 -2.88 25.43
N LYS A 201 0.41 -4.09 24.87
CA LYS A 201 -0.16 -5.28 25.53
C LYS A 201 0.59 -5.63 26.82
N TYR A 202 1.91 -5.52 26.85
CA TYR A 202 2.69 -5.74 28.06
C TYR A 202 2.38 -4.69 29.14
N ALA A 203 2.23 -3.41 28.76
CA ALA A 203 1.83 -2.35 29.68
C ALA A 203 0.46 -2.60 30.31
N ILE A 204 -0.52 -2.98 29.49
CA ILE A 204 -1.87 -3.34 29.95
C ILE A 204 -1.82 -4.54 30.90
N ARG A 205 -1.02 -5.56 30.57
CA ARG A 205 -0.91 -6.78 31.39
C ARG A 205 -0.29 -6.47 32.77
N GLU A 206 0.75 -5.63 32.81
CA GLU A 206 1.35 -5.18 34.07
C GLU A 206 0.34 -4.42 34.94
N GLU A 207 -0.50 -3.56 34.36
CA GLU A 207 -1.49 -2.80 35.14
C GLU A 207 -2.61 -3.70 35.68
N ILE A 208 -3.10 -4.66 34.87
CA ILE A 208 -4.07 -5.67 35.32
C ILE A 208 -3.50 -6.49 36.48
N GLU A 209 -2.24 -6.91 36.41
CA GLU A 209 -1.60 -7.69 37.48
C GLU A 209 -1.48 -6.89 38.78
N LYS A 210 -1.21 -5.57 38.70
CA LYS A 210 -1.20 -4.68 39.87
C LYS A 210 -2.58 -4.47 40.46
N ASP A 211 -3.60 -4.30 39.63
CA ASP A 211 -4.98 -4.10 40.08
C ASP A 211 -5.49 -5.34 40.84
N ILE A 212 -5.25 -6.53 40.30
CA ILE A 212 -5.56 -7.80 40.99
C ILE A 212 -4.82 -7.89 42.33
N ALA A 213 -3.54 -7.48 42.39
CA ALA A 213 -2.77 -7.48 43.63
C ALA A 213 -3.26 -6.45 44.66
N ARG A 214 -3.94 -5.37 44.24
CA ARG A 214 -4.50 -4.32 45.10
C ARG A 214 -5.85 -4.70 45.75
N ASN A 215 -6.44 -5.85 45.39
CA ASN A 215 -7.55 -6.48 46.12
C ASN A 215 -8.78 -5.56 46.38
N GLY A 216 -9.14 -4.71 45.41
CA GLY A 216 -10.36 -3.89 45.50
C GLY A 216 -10.27 -2.68 46.45
N MET A 217 -9.07 -2.23 46.81
CA MET A 217 -8.90 -0.89 47.37
C MET A 217 -9.28 0.15 46.30
N GLU A 218 -10.31 0.96 46.56
CA GLU A 218 -10.74 2.04 45.67
C GLU A 218 -9.56 2.97 45.37
N VAL A 219 -9.10 2.97 44.12
CA VAL A 219 -8.17 3.96 43.60
C VAL A 219 -9.00 4.99 42.87
N GLU A 220 -8.99 6.25 43.34
CA GLU A 220 -9.77 7.35 42.77
C GLU A 220 -9.33 7.74 41.34
N GLU A 221 -8.18 7.23 40.87
CA GLU A 221 -7.70 7.41 39.51
C GLU A 221 -7.56 6.06 38.81
N GLU A 222 -8.36 5.82 37.76
CA GLU A 222 -8.07 4.81 36.75
C GLU A 222 -6.71 5.16 36.11
N GLY A 223 -5.64 4.60 36.65
CA GLY A 223 -4.29 4.80 36.15
C GLY A 223 -4.19 4.32 34.70
N VAL A 224 -4.11 5.24 33.74
CA VAL A 224 -3.93 4.87 32.35
C VAL A 224 -2.56 4.19 32.22
N ALA A 225 -2.56 2.91 31.82
CA ALA A 225 -1.33 2.13 31.69
C ALA A 225 -0.30 2.87 30.82
N GLU A 226 0.83 3.25 31.43
CA GLU A 226 1.94 3.93 30.75
C GLU A 226 2.91 2.89 30.17
N ILE A 227 3.28 3.06 28.89
CA ILE A 227 4.24 2.17 28.21
C ILE A 227 5.66 2.58 28.59
N LYS A 228 6.42 1.65 29.15
CA LYS A 228 7.77 1.85 29.67
C LYS A 228 8.84 1.16 28.79
N VAL A 229 10.10 1.37 29.15
CA VAL A 229 11.26 0.82 28.44
C VAL A 229 11.21 -0.71 28.46
N GLU A 230 10.86 -1.30 29.59
CA GLU A 230 10.81 -2.75 29.81
C GLU A 230 9.80 -3.44 28.87
N HIS A 231 8.70 -2.77 28.54
CA HIS A 231 7.70 -3.30 27.59
C HIS A 231 8.24 -3.35 26.16
N PHE A 232 9.05 -2.36 25.77
CA PHE A 232 9.71 -2.37 24.47
C PHE A 232 10.85 -3.39 24.43
N GLU A 233 11.63 -3.52 25.51
CA GLU A 233 12.66 -4.56 25.61
C GLU A 233 12.06 -5.95 25.45
N GLU A 234 10.95 -6.24 26.14
CA GLU A 234 10.24 -7.51 26.03
C GLU A 234 9.66 -7.72 24.62
N SER A 235 9.06 -6.68 24.04
CA SER A 235 8.57 -6.74 22.66
C SER A 235 9.67 -7.01 21.64
N MET A 236 10.85 -6.42 21.84
CA MET A 236 11.99 -6.56 20.94
C MET A 236 12.60 -7.96 20.97
N LYS A 237 12.51 -8.70 22.08
CA LYS A 237 12.93 -10.12 22.14
C LYS A 237 12.21 -11.00 21.11
N HIS A 238 10.97 -10.65 20.79
CA HIS A 238 10.13 -11.38 19.84
C HIS A 238 10.01 -10.71 18.47
N ALA A 239 10.71 -9.59 18.26
CA ALA A 239 10.66 -8.83 17.02
C ALA A 239 11.38 -9.60 15.90
N ARG A 240 10.72 -9.74 14.74
CA ARG A 240 11.28 -10.40 13.56
C ARG A 240 11.04 -9.54 12.33
N LYS A 241 12.03 -9.48 11.44
CA LYS A 241 11.90 -8.85 10.13
C LYS A 241 11.00 -9.74 9.28
N SER A 242 9.87 -9.22 8.82
CA SER A 242 8.96 -10.00 7.95
C SER A 242 9.51 -10.18 6.54
N ILE A 243 10.46 -9.34 6.13
CA ILE A 243 11.03 -9.33 4.77
C ILE A 243 12.49 -9.79 4.82
N SER A 244 12.79 -10.84 4.06
CA SER A 244 14.15 -11.36 3.96
C SER A 244 15.07 -10.44 3.16
N VAL A 245 16.37 -10.49 3.43
CA VAL A 245 17.38 -9.76 2.64
C VAL A 245 17.32 -10.17 1.16
N LYS A 246 17.09 -11.45 0.89
CA LYS A 246 16.93 -11.98 -0.47
C LYS A 246 15.76 -11.33 -1.19
N ASP A 247 14.62 -11.17 -0.53
CA ASP A 247 13.45 -10.55 -1.14
C ASP A 247 13.64 -9.05 -1.34
N MET A 248 14.27 -8.34 -0.40
CA MET A 248 14.63 -6.94 -0.60
C MET A 248 15.50 -6.75 -1.87
N LEU A 249 16.50 -7.61 -2.08
CA LEU A 249 17.34 -7.55 -3.27
C LEU A 249 16.56 -7.79 -4.57
N LYS A 250 15.53 -8.66 -4.55
CA LYS A 250 14.65 -8.88 -5.71
C LYS A 250 13.85 -7.62 -6.05
N TYR A 251 13.29 -6.94 -5.05
CA TYR A 251 12.54 -5.70 -5.31
C TYR A 251 13.43 -4.59 -5.85
N LEU A 252 14.65 -4.45 -5.31
CA LEU A 252 15.64 -3.47 -5.79
C LEU A 252 16.08 -3.77 -7.22
N SER A 253 16.39 -5.02 -7.54
CA SER A 253 16.77 -5.41 -8.90
C SER A 253 15.63 -5.19 -9.89
N PHE A 254 14.40 -5.52 -9.50
CA PHE A 254 13.22 -5.28 -10.31
C PHE A 254 12.99 -3.78 -10.56
N ALA A 255 13.12 -2.94 -9.53
CA ALA A 255 12.99 -1.49 -9.66
C ALA A 255 14.05 -0.91 -10.62
N ASN A 256 15.31 -1.35 -10.53
CA ASN A 256 16.37 -0.93 -11.43
C ASN A 256 16.11 -1.37 -12.88
N SER A 257 15.70 -2.63 -13.10
CA SER A 257 15.38 -3.15 -14.43
C SER A 257 14.18 -2.42 -15.07
N LEU A 258 13.18 -2.05 -14.28
CA LEU A 258 12.06 -1.25 -14.77
C LEU A 258 12.48 0.17 -15.16
N GLN A 259 13.35 0.81 -14.36
CA GLN A 259 13.88 2.14 -14.69
C GLN A 259 14.70 2.11 -15.99
N GLN A 260 15.50 1.06 -16.20
CA GLN A 260 16.28 0.87 -17.43
C GLN A 260 15.40 0.59 -18.65
N SER A 261 14.41 -0.31 -18.54
CA SER A 261 13.53 -0.68 -19.66
C SER A 261 12.59 0.45 -20.09
N ARG A 262 12.30 1.40 -19.20
CA ARG A 262 11.42 2.55 -19.47
C ARG A 262 12.17 3.79 -19.96
N GLY A 263 13.49 3.70 -20.15
CA GLY A 263 14.27 4.76 -20.80
C GLY A 263 14.10 6.12 -20.13
N PHE A 264 14.31 6.20 -18.82
CA PHE A 264 14.50 7.51 -18.19
C PHE A 264 15.85 8.10 -18.66
N GLY A 265 15.77 8.88 -19.75
CA GLY A 265 16.78 9.83 -20.22
C GLY A 265 18.22 9.35 -20.22
N SER A 266 18.63 8.61 -21.26
CA SER A 266 19.99 8.84 -21.77
C SER A 266 20.02 10.30 -22.23
N SER A 267 20.85 11.09 -21.57
CA SER A 267 21.03 12.52 -21.78
C SER A 267 21.71 12.80 -23.12
N GLU A 268 21.03 12.58 -24.25
CA GLU A 268 21.54 13.03 -25.56
C GLU A 268 20.48 13.11 -26.68
N PHE A 269 19.29 13.66 -26.38
CA PHE A 269 18.43 14.21 -27.43
C PHE A 269 18.31 15.72 -27.26
N LYS A 270 18.91 16.47 -28.18
CA LYS A 270 18.76 17.92 -28.32
C LYS A 270 18.03 18.22 -29.62
N PHE A 271 17.06 19.12 -29.56
CA PHE A 271 16.27 19.55 -30.72
C PHE A 271 17.04 20.44 -31.72
N ASN A 272 18.25 20.91 -31.38
CA ASN A 272 18.98 21.89 -32.19
C ASN A 272 20.25 21.29 -32.82
N LYS A 273 20.23 21.19 -34.16
CA LYS A 273 21.24 21.83 -35.01
C LYS A 273 20.66 23.16 -35.47
#